data_AF-A0A2A3LFI6-F1
#
_entry.id   AF-A0A2A3LFI6-F1
#
_cell.length_a   1.000
_cell.length_b   1.000
_cell.length_c   1.000
_cell.angle_alpha   90.00
_cell.angle_beta   90.00
_cell.angle_gamma   90.00
#
_symmetry.space_group_name_H-M   'P 1'
#
loop_
_entity.id
_entity.type
_entity.pdbx_description
1 polymer ?
#
loop_
_entity_poly.entity_id
_entity_poly.type
_entity_poly.pdbx_seq_one_letter_code
_entity_poly.pdbx_strand_id
1 'polypeptide(L)'
;MTPRLQRYGNRHGESGVRAWALSGDTLSVEFVDGAVYDYRRRDVGPRKFDAACAAARAGRGLSTCISRHLRERYAARHDDRNAWAAARAAAPRPPSGAVRGGRAR
;
A
#
# COMPACT_ATOMS: atom_id res chain seq x y z
N MET A 1 -5.24 -15.93 6.72
CA MET A 1 -6.27 -14.87 6.86
C MET A 1 -6.16 -13.97 5.64
N THR A 2 -7.20 -13.89 4.81
CA THR A 2 -7.20 -13.06 3.60
C THR A 2 -7.15 -11.58 3.99
N PRO A 3 -6.21 -10.78 3.48
CA PRO A 3 -6.19 -9.35 3.78
C PRO A 3 -7.46 -8.68 3.22
N ARG A 4 -8.14 -7.88 4.05
CA ARG A 4 -9.34 -7.10 3.67
C ARG A 4 -9.00 -5.63 3.60
N LEU A 5 -9.37 -4.97 2.50
CA LEU A 5 -9.31 -3.51 2.36
C LEU A 5 -10.38 -2.88 3.24
N GLN A 6 -9.95 -2.11 4.24
CA GLN A 6 -10.83 -1.30 5.07
C GLN A 6 -11.09 0.03 4.36
N ARG A 7 -12.37 0.42 4.26
CA ARG A 7 -12.76 1.72 3.71
C ARG A 7 -12.12 2.81 4.56
N TYR A 8 -11.42 3.70 3.89
CA TYR A 8 -10.80 4.83 4.54
C TYR A 8 -11.88 5.76 5.04
N GLY A 9 -11.80 6.17 6.32
CA GLY A 9 -12.86 6.94 6.98
C GLY A 9 -13.10 8.33 6.39
N ASN A 10 -12.23 8.78 5.46
CA ASN A 10 -12.27 10.02 4.67
C ASN A 10 -13.12 11.15 5.28
N ARG A 11 -12.83 11.53 6.54
CA ARG A 11 -13.66 12.45 7.35
C ARG A 11 -13.76 13.87 6.77
N HIS A 12 -13.00 14.19 5.72
CA HIS A 12 -12.94 15.50 5.08
C HIS A 12 -13.24 15.48 3.57
N GLY A 13 -13.53 14.32 2.96
CA GLY A 13 -13.83 14.22 1.52
C GLY A 13 -12.62 14.39 0.58
N GLU A 14 -11.56 15.09 0.98
CA GLU A 14 -10.40 15.42 0.12
C GLU A 14 -9.22 14.43 0.17
N SER A 15 -9.31 13.32 0.91
CA SER A 15 -8.21 12.34 0.86
C SER A 15 -8.32 11.51 -0.42
N GLY A 16 -7.29 11.54 -1.26
CA GLY A 16 -7.16 10.69 -2.44
C GLY A 16 -7.09 9.17 -2.16
N VAL A 17 -7.38 8.72 -0.95
CA VAL A 17 -7.37 7.30 -0.53
C VAL A 17 -8.80 6.83 -0.30
N ARG A 18 -9.18 5.73 -0.97
CA ARG A 18 -10.48 5.05 -0.80
C ARG A 18 -10.45 3.96 0.26
N ALA A 19 -9.39 3.16 0.28
CA ALA A 19 -9.27 2.04 1.19
C ALA A 19 -7.81 1.69 1.47
N TRP A 20 -7.57 0.93 2.53
CA TRP A 20 -6.23 0.45 2.88
C TRP A 20 -6.31 -0.92 3.54
N ALA A 21 -5.25 -1.71 3.39
CA ALA A 21 -5.11 -3.01 4.03
C ALA A 21 -3.70 -3.14 4.58
N LEU A 22 -3.58 -3.68 5.79
CA LEU A 22 -2.29 -4.02 6.38
C LEU A 22 -2.16 -5.54 6.42
N SER A 23 -1.09 -6.05 5.81
CA SER A 23 -0.78 -7.48 5.75
C SER A 23 0.68 -7.69 6.17
N GLY A 24 0.90 -7.93 7.46
CA GLY A 24 2.24 -8.03 8.04
C GLY A 24 3.04 -6.75 7.78
N ASP A 25 4.16 -6.86 7.06
CA ASP A 25 5.01 -5.75 6.66
C ASP A 25 4.61 -5.06 5.34
N THR A 26 3.40 -5.33 4.83
CA THR A 26 2.90 -4.67 3.61
C THR A 26 1.65 -3.85 3.90
N LEU A 27 1.66 -2.58 3.53
CA LEU A 27 0.54 -1.66 3.55
C LEU A 27 0.05 -1.48 2.10
N SER A 28 -1.10 -2.04 1.79
CA SER A 28 -1.78 -1.86 0.52
C SER A 28 -2.71 -0.64 0.62
N VAL A 29 -2.66 0.27 -0.34
CA VAL A 29 -3.48 1.49 -0.33
C VAL A 29 -4.16 1.65 -1.67
N GLU A 30 -5.48 1.73 -1.65
CA GLU A 30 -6.32 2.01 -2.81
C GLU A 30 -6.58 3.51 -2.90
N PHE A 31 -6.24 4.09 -4.04
CA PHE A 31 -6.49 5.49 -4.33
C PHE A 31 -7.86 5.71 -4.97
N VAL A 32 -8.28 6.98 -5.06
CA VAL A 32 -9.51 7.37 -5.75
C VAL A 32 -9.52 7.03 -7.24
N ASP A 33 -8.33 6.88 -7.84
CA ASP A 33 -8.09 6.43 -9.21
C ASP A 33 -8.50 4.95 -9.45
N GLY A 34 -8.68 4.17 -8.38
CA GLY A 34 -8.96 2.72 -8.46
C GLY A 34 -7.71 1.84 -8.26
N ALA A 35 -6.54 2.39 -8.59
CA ALA A 35 -5.27 1.71 -8.43
C ALA A 35 -4.90 1.42 -6.96
N VAL A 36 -4.34 0.23 -6.73
CA VAL A 36 -3.87 -0.25 -5.42
C VAL A 36 -2.35 -0.34 -5.40
N TYR A 37 -1.73 0.31 -4.42
CA TYR A 37 -0.28 0.34 -4.27
C TYR A 37 0.15 -0.43 -3.03
N ASP A 38 1.10 -1.35 -3.19
CA ASP A 38 1.67 -2.12 -2.10
C ASP A 38 2.98 -1.49 -1.60
N TYR A 39 2.97 -1.00 -0.38
CA TYR A 39 4.14 -0.46 0.31
C TYR A 39 4.69 -1.47 1.29
N ARG A 40 5.96 -1.84 1.17
CA ARG A 40 6.59 -2.78 2.11
C ARG A 40 7.50 -2.04 3.09
N ARG A 41 7.48 -2.45 4.35
CA ARG A 41 8.31 -1.86 5.41
C ARG A 41 9.80 -1.83 5.06
N ARG A 42 10.31 -2.85 4.37
CA ARG A 42 11.71 -2.93 3.92
C ARG A 42 12.09 -1.92 2.83
N ASP A 43 11.19 -1.65 1.90
CA ASP A 43 11.43 -0.76 0.76
C ASP A 43 11.30 0.72 1.17
N VAL A 44 10.31 1.00 2.01
CA VAL A 44 10.02 2.37 2.48
C VAL A 44 10.90 2.75 3.67
N GLY A 45 11.18 1.79 4.56
CA GLY A 45 11.86 1.98 5.84
C GLY A 45 10.88 2.03 7.02
N PRO A 46 11.29 1.53 8.20
CA PRO A 46 10.39 1.31 9.34
C PRO A 46 9.74 2.60 9.86
N ARG A 47 10.48 3.72 9.94
CA ARG A 47 9.94 5.01 10.42
C ARG A 47 8.82 5.54 9.54
N LYS A 48 9.00 5.50 8.22
CA LYS A 48 8.01 5.98 7.25
C LYS A 48 6.81 5.04 7.17
N PHE A 49 7.05 3.74 7.25
CA PHE A 49 5.99 2.74 7.27
C PHE A 49 5.11 2.87 8.51
N ASP A 50 5.71 3.10 9.68
CA ASP A 50 4.97 3.29 10.93
C ASP A 50 4.12 4.57 10.88
N ALA A 51 4.70 5.68 10.40
CA ALA A 51 3.96 6.92 10.17
C ALA A 51 2.78 6.74 9.19
N ALA A 52 2.98 6.00 8.09
CA ALA A 52 1.91 5.68 7.15
C ALA A 52 0.84 4.79 7.79
N CYS A 53 1.22 3.81 8.61
CA CYS A 53 0.27 2.96 9.33
C CYS A 53 -0.56 3.77 10.35
N ALA A 54 0.08 4.68 11.08
CA ALA A 54 -0.58 5.58 12.01
C ALA A 54 -1.58 6.50 11.28
N ALA A 55 -1.20 7.10 10.15
CA ALA A 55 -2.09 7.92 9.32
C ALA A 55 -3.26 7.11 8.73
N ALA A 56 -2.99 5.87 8.32
CA ALA A 56 -4.02 4.95 7.81
C ALA A 56 -5.08 4.63 8.87
N ARG A 57 -4.63 4.31 10.10
CA ARG A 57 -5.52 4.04 11.25
C ARG A 57 -6.27 5.29 11.70
N ALA A 58 -5.61 6.45 11.70
CA ALA A 58 -6.23 7.72 12.03
C ALA A 58 -7.28 8.16 10.99
N GLY A 59 -7.21 7.63 9.77
CA GLY A 59 -8.13 7.98 8.69
C GLY A 59 -7.95 9.42 8.18
N ARG A 60 -6.78 10.04 8.42
CA ARG A 60 -6.45 11.40 7.99
C ARG A 60 -4.98 11.50 7.58
N GLY A 61 -4.70 12.19 6.47
CA GLY A 61 -3.34 12.54 6.05
C GLY A 61 -2.51 11.44 5.37
N LEU A 62 -3.09 10.26 5.11
CA LEU A 62 -2.37 9.16 4.46
C LEU A 62 -1.89 9.50 3.05
N SER A 63 -2.73 10.15 2.23
CA SER A 63 -2.36 10.58 0.86
C SER A 63 -1.14 11.51 0.88
N THR A 64 -1.14 12.53 1.74
CA THR A 64 -0.03 13.48 1.90
C THR A 64 1.25 12.78 2.36
N CYS A 65 1.13 11.87 3.33
CA CYS A 65 2.26 11.10 3.83
C CYS A 65 2.87 10.23 2.71
N ILE A 66 2.02 9.60 1.90
CA ILE A 66 2.48 8.78 0.77
C ILE A 66 3.16 9.65 -0.29
N SER A 67 2.52 10.73 -0.73
CA SER A 67 3.08 11.61 -1.77
C SER A 67 4.42 12.23 -1.35
N ARG A 68 4.59 12.57 -0.06
CA ARG A 68 5.82 13.17 0.48
C ARG A 68 6.92 12.14 0.77
N HIS A 69 6.58 10.96 1.29
CA HIS A 69 7.57 10.04 1.85
C HIS A 69 7.70 8.70 1.12
N LEU A 70 6.62 8.21 0.50
CA LEU A 70 6.55 6.88 -0.10
C LEU A 70 6.56 6.92 -1.64
N ARG A 71 6.11 8.00 -2.29
CA ARG A 71 6.09 8.26 -3.75
C ARG A 71 6.30 7.01 -4.62
N GLU A 72 7.51 6.79 -5.13
CA GLU A 72 7.87 5.70 -6.05
C GLU A 72 8.46 4.46 -5.35
N ARG A 73 8.46 4.42 -4.01
CA ARG A 73 8.97 3.28 -3.21
C ARG A 73 7.92 2.20 -2.97
N TYR A 74 6.99 2.03 -3.91
CA TYR A 74 6.03 0.94 -3.88
C TYR A 74 6.68 -0.34 -4.41
N ALA A 75 6.32 -1.49 -3.83
CA ALA A 75 6.81 -2.79 -4.27
C ALA A 75 6.02 -3.32 -5.47
N ALA A 76 4.73 -3.00 -5.54
CA ALA A 76 3.85 -3.34 -6.64
C ALA A 76 2.73 -2.31 -6.78
N ARG A 77 2.23 -2.15 -8.00
CA ARG A 77 1.01 -1.41 -8.32
C ARG A 77 0.05 -2.38 -9.02
N HIS A 78 -1.21 -2.33 -8.63
CA HIS A 78 -2.32 -3.04 -9.25
C HIS A 78 -3.28 -2.01 -9.83
N ASP A 79 -3.87 -2.32 -10.97
CA ASP A 79 -4.77 -1.40 -11.68
C ASP A 79 -6.08 -1.17 -10.90
N ASP A 80 -6.60 -2.23 -10.28
CA ASP A 80 -7.85 -2.20 -9.51
C ASP A 80 -7.77 -3.04 -8.24
N ARG A 81 -8.75 -2.82 -7.34
CA ARG A 81 -9.01 -3.67 -6.18
C ARG A 81 -9.11 -5.16 -6.51
N ASN A 82 -9.77 -5.51 -7.61
CA ASN A 82 -9.97 -6.91 -7.98
C ASN A 82 -8.64 -7.57 -8.39
N ALA A 83 -7.82 -6.88 -9.18
CA ALA A 83 -6.50 -7.35 -9.56
C ALA A 83 -5.60 -7.55 -8.32
N TRP A 84 -5.64 -6.61 -7.37
CA TRP A 84 -4.96 -6.76 -6.09
C TRP A 84 -5.46 -7.95 -5.28
N ALA A 85 -6.78 -8.15 -5.20
CA ALA A 85 -7.37 -9.26 -4.45
C ALA A 85 -7.00 -10.61 -5.07
N ALA A 86 -7.04 -10.72 -6.40
CA ALA A 86 -6.59 -11.90 -7.14
C ALA A 86 -5.10 -12.17 -6.91
N ALA A 87 -4.24 -11.15 -7.00
CA ALA A 87 -2.81 -11.28 -6.70
C ALA A 87 -2.56 -11.71 -5.25
N ARG A 88 -3.38 -11.27 -4.30
CA ARG A 88 -3.29 -11.67 -2.88
C ARG A 88 -3.84 -13.06 -2.58
N ALA A 89 -4.82 -13.53 -3.34
CA ALA A 89 -5.32 -14.89 -3.26
C ALA A 89 -4.36 -15.89 -3.92
N ALA A 90 -3.74 -15.49 -5.04
CA ALA A 90 -2.83 -16.32 -5.83
C ALA A 90 -1.39 -16.35 -5.28
N ALA A 91 -1.00 -15.42 -4.41
CA ALA A 91 0.31 -15.45 -3.77
C ALA A 91 0.34 -16.50 -2.64
N PRO A 92 1.00 -17.67 -2.81
CA PRO A 92 1.44 -18.44 -1.66
C PRO A 92 2.36 -17.55 -0.80
N ARG A 93 2.35 -17.79 0.52
CA ARG A 93 3.15 -17.12 1.56
C ARG A 93 4.45 -16.53 0.98
N PRO A 94 4.75 -15.23 1.17
CA PRO A 94 5.83 -14.60 0.44
C PRO A 94 7.13 -15.37 0.67
N PRO A 95 7.89 -15.76 -0.38
CA PRO A 95 9.26 -16.17 -0.15
C PRO A 95 9.97 -14.99 0.50
N SER A 96 10.53 -15.23 1.68
CA SER A 96 11.53 -14.34 2.26
C SER A 96 12.68 -14.21 1.26
N GLY A 97 12.79 -13.04 0.64
CA GLY A 97 13.95 -12.66 -0.16
C GLY A 97 13.77 -12.72 -1.68
N ALA A 98 14.55 -11.87 -2.34
CA ALA A 98 14.69 -11.65 -3.78
C ALA A 98 13.55 -10.81 -4.44
N VAL A 99 13.80 -9.94 -5.42
CA VAL A 99 14.91 -9.91 -6.37
C VAL A 99 15.12 -8.51 -6.97
N ARG A 100 16.39 -8.27 -7.29
CA ARG A 100 16.99 -7.26 -8.17
C ARG A 100 16.32 -7.18 -9.56
N GLY A 101 16.32 -5.98 -10.14
CA GLY A 101 16.12 -5.73 -11.58
C GLY A 101 15.73 -4.27 -11.77
N GLY A 102 16.48 -3.40 -12.45
CA GLY A 102 17.37 -3.60 -13.57
C GLY A 102 16.95 -2.58 -14.62
N ARG A 103 17.79 -1.56 -14.87
CA ARG A 103 17.72 -0.80 -16.13
C ARG A 103 19.00 -1.10 -16.89
N ALA A 104 18.85 -1.95 -17.90
CA ALA A 104 19.77 -2.00 -19.03
C ALA A 104 19.72 -0.64 -19.75
N ARG A 105 20.87 -0.19 -20.24
CA ARG A 105 21.00 0.87 -21.24
C ARG A 105 21.21 0.23 -22.59
#